data_AF-A0A383WL89-F1
#
_entry.id   AF-A0A383WL89-F1
#
_cell.length_a   1.000
_cell.length_b   1.000
_cell.length_c   1.000
_cell.angle_alpha   90.00
_cell.angle_beta   90.00
_cell.angle_gamma   90.00
#
_symmetry.space_group_name_H-M   'P 1'
#
loop_
_entity.id
_entity.type
_entity.pdbx_description
1 polymer ?
#
loop_
_entity_poly.entity_id
_entity_poly.type
_entity_poly.pdbx_seq_one_letter_code
_entity_poly.pdbx_strand_id
1 'polypeptide(L)'
;MKLPPAFKLLGKMPHWLRMQSPLADQDTVVNAKQEAYMRSLNLTTKEYAAFARADQGVLAAHRWFEAAGYEQMWKQRMGSSYSPDSSSSSSAEATSSSASSSSSSSNTGVGARYAYKPYTPPKDESFYFDWYERHTKNCAECQAGMKLTEQAANAAAVAALLLVIAAASFAAAAKTLLSPGVLLCALLAAGAVWLRGKLIDFRHGQFISSRYRWQKDGGLSLVKGDPIKLY
;
A
#
# COMPACT_ATOMS: atom_id res chain seq x y z
N MET A 1 6.02 33.26 -20.07
CA MET A 1 6.15 32.82 -18.66
C MET A 1 6.86 31.47 -18.62
N LYS A 2 8.01 31.36 -17.92
CA LYS A 2 8.71 30.07 -17.72
C LYS A 2 8.04 29.33 -16.56
N LEU A 3 7.52 28.12 -16.79
CA LEU A 3 7.01 27.26 -15.73
C LEU A 3 8.13 26.90 -14.75
N PRO A 4 7.85 26.80 -13.43
CA PRO A 4 8.83 26.36 -12.45
C PRO A 4 9.41 25.00 -12.83
N PRO A 5 10.72 24.76 -12.65
CA PRO A 5 11.38 23.52 -13.05
C PRO A 5 10.74 22.25 -12.47
N ALA A 6 10.11 22.35 -11.29
CA ALA A 6 9.37 21.26 -10.66
C ALA A 6 8.20 20.71 -11.52
N PHE A 7 7.50 21.55 -12.28
CA PHE A 7 6.38 21.10 -13.12
C PHE A 7 6.84 20.37 -14.38
N LYS A 8 8.06 20.64 -14.87
CA LYS A 8 8.65 19.88 -15.99
C LYS A 8 9.02 18.45 -15.60
N LEU A 9 9.24 18.18 -14.31
CA LEU A 9 9.54 16.84 -13.81
C LEU A 9 8.28 15.98 -13.67
N LEU A 10 7.15 16.58 -13.27
CA LEU A 10 5.87 15.85 -13.17
C LEU A 10 5.37 15.33 -14.53
N GLY A 11 5.59 16.07 -15.62
CA GLY A 11 5.25 15.62 -16.97
C GLY A 11 6.19 14.53 -17.53
N LYS A 12 7.33 14.30 -16.89
CA LYS A 12 8.32 13.28 -17.27
C LYS A 12 8.28 12.04 -16.38
N MET A 13 7.37 11.97 -15.40
CA MET A 13 7.20 10.74 -14.63
C MET A 13 6.80 9.62 -15.59
N PRO A 14 7.58 8.53 -15.66
CA PRO A 14 7.24 7.42 -16.53
C PRO A 14 5.85 6.88 -16.21
N HIS A 15 5.06 6.59 -17.24
CA HIS A 15 3.68 6.10 -17.07
C HIS A 15 3.58 4.80 -16.25
N TRP A 16 4.66 4.00 -16.21
CA TRP A 16 4.72 2.78 -15.40
C TRP A 16 4.65 3.05 -13.89
N LEU A 17 5.16 4.19 -13.39
CA LEU A 17 4.99 4.57 -11.98
C LEU A 17 3.52 4.81 -11.63
N ARG A 18 2.69 5.21 -12.59
CA ARG A 18 1.25 5.40 -12.40
C ARG A 18 0.48 4.06 -12.47
N MET A 19 1.02 3.05 -13.15
CA MET A 19 0.42 1.73 -13.31
C MET A 19 0.80 0.71 -12.23
N GLN A 20 1.87 0.95 -11.44
CA GLN A 20 2.29 0.02 -10.41
C GLN A 20 1.25 -0.19 -9.29
N SER A 21 0.52 0.86 -8.90
CA SER A 21 -0.40 0.78 -7.76
C SER A 21 -1.61 -0.14 -8.04
N PRO A 22 -2.33 -0.05 -9.17
CA PRO A 22 -3.44 -0.96 -9.46
C PRO A 22 -3.04 -2.44 -9.59
N LEU A 23 -1.88 -2.73 -10.19
CA LEU A 23 -1.39 -4.10 -10.36
C LEU A 23 -0.96 -4.70 -9.01
N ALA A 24 -0.23 -3.93 -8.20
CA ALA A 24 0.15 -4.36 -6.85
C ALA A 24 -1.07 -4.64 -5.95
N ASP A 25 -2.15 -3.87 -6.11
CA ASP A 25 -3.40 -4.09 -5.37
C ASP A 25 -4.07 -5.41 -5.78
N GLN A 26 -4.08 -5.76 -7.07
CA GLN A 26 -4.61 -7.05 -7.54
C GLN A 26 -3.82 -8.21 -6.96
N ASP A 27 -2.48 -8.17 -7.03
CA ASP A 27 -1.62 -9.20 -6.45
C ASP A 27 -1.83 -9.32 -4.94
N THR A 28 -2.00 -8.20 -4.24
CA THR A 28 -2.25 -8.20 -2.79
C THR A 28 -3.57 -8.88 -2.44
N VAL A 29 -4.64 -8.60 -3.18
CA VAL A 29 -5.96 -9.23 -2.94
C VAL A 29 -5.90 -10.73 -3.25
N VAL A 30 -5.30 -11.12 -4.37
CA VAL A 30 -5.16 -12.52 -4.76
C VAL A 30 -4.32 -13.28 -3.73
N ASN A 31 -3.16 -12.76 -3.34
CA ASN A 31 -2.29 -13.39 -2.36
C ASN A 31 -2.96 -13.49 -0.99
N ALA A 32 -3.67 -12.45 -0.54
CA ALA A 32 -4.36 -12.49 0.75
C ALA A 32 -5.53 -13.49 0.77
N LYS A 33 -6.30 -13.59 -0.33
CA LYS A 33 -7.36 -14.59 -0.47
C LYS A 33 -6.79 -16.00 -0.56
N GLN A 34 -5.70 -16.18 -1.29
CA GLN A 34 -5.01 -17.47 -1.40
C GLN A 34 -4.47 -17.91 -0.04
N GLU A 35 -3.83 -17.01 0.72
CA GLU A 35 -3.37 -17.30 2.07
C GLU A 35 -4.53 -17.65 3.02
N ALA A 36 -5.62 -16.89 2.97
CA ALA A 36 -6.83 -17.17 3.74
C ALA A 36 -7.39 -18.58 3.45
N TYR A 37 -7.44 -18.94 2.16
CA TYR A 37 -7.88 -20.27 1.71
C TYR A 37 -6.95 -21.37 2.21
N MET A 38 -5.64 -21.22 2.02
CA MET A 38 -4.65 -22.18 2.51
C MET A 38 -4.76 -22.41 4.02
N ARG A 39 -4.89 -21.32 4.80
CA ARG A 39 -5.06 -21.40 6.25
C ARG A 39 -6.37 -22.08 6.65
N SER A 40 -7.47 -21.83 5.95
CA SER A 40 -8.77 -22.46 6.25
C SER A 40 -8.77 -23.98 6.09
N LEU A 41 -7.88 -24.49 5.22
CA LEU A 41 -7.72 -25.92 4.96
C LEU A 41 -6.51 -26.54 5.69
N ASN A 42 -5.84 -25.78 6.56
CA ASN A 42 -4.56 -26.16 7.18
C ASN A 42 -3.49 -26.60 6.16
N LEU A 43 -3.54 -26.07 4.94
CA LEU A 43 -2.55 -26.35 3.91
C LEU A 43 -1.26 -25.59 4.21
N THR A 44 -0.17 -26.32 4.31
CA THR A 44 1.17 -25.77 4.32
C THR A 44 1.55 -25.29 2.91
N THR A 45 2.55 -24.40 2.83
CA THR A 45 3.09 -23.92 1.54
C THR A 45 3.53 -25.05 0.61
N LYS A 46 3.97 -26.18 1.19
CA LYS A 46 4.37 -27.38 0.46
C LYS A 46 3.20 -28.13 -0.16
N GLU A 47 2.02 -28.09 0.48
CA GLU A 47 0.82 -28.80 0.03
C GLU A 47 0.04 -28.01 -1.03
N TYR A 48 0.15 -26.67 -0.99
CA TYR A 48 -0.44 -25.82 -2.01
C TYR A 48 0.40 -25.75 -3.29
N ALA A 49 1.74 -25.69 -3.15
CA ALA A 49 2.65 -25.45 -4.25
C ALA A 49 3.06 -26.72 -5.00
N ALA A 50 2.13 -27.52 -5.54
CA ALA A 50 2.55 -28.66 -6.35
C ALA A 50 1.45 -29.31 -7.21
N PHE A 51 0.98 -28.66 -8.28
CA PHE A 51 0.40 -29.42 -9.41
C PHE A 51 0.72 -28.85 -10.80
N ALA A 52 0.98 -27.55 -10.95
CA ALA A 52 1.26 -26.97 -12.27
C ALA A 52 2.77 -26.84 -12.55
N ARG A 53 3.17 -27.05 -13.82
CA ARG A 53 4.57 -26.84 -14.28
C ARG A 53 5.05 -25.40 -14.07
N ALA A 54 4.12 -24.43 -14.01
CA ALA A 54 4.41 -23.03 -13.73
C ALA A 54 4.94 -22.80 -12.30
N ASP A 55 4.51 -23.62 -11.32
CA ASP A 55 4.90 -23.45 -9.91
C ASP A 55 6.34 -23.89 -9.63
N GLN A 56 6.95 -24.65 -10.55
CA GLN A 56 8.36 -25.04 -10.47
C GLN A 56 9.29 -23.81 -10.50
N GLY A 57 8.91 -22.76 -11.22
CA GLY A 57 9.65 -21.49 -11.23
C GLY A 57 9.59 -20.78 -9.87
N VAL A 58 8.43 -20.79 -9.21
CA VAL A 58 8.25 -20.21 -7.87
C VAL A 58 9.07 -20.98 -6.84
N LEU A 59 9.07 -22.31 -6.90
CA LEU A 59 9.90 -23.16 -6.04
C LEU A 59 11.41 -22.91 -6.27
N ALA A 60 11.83 -22.78 -7.53
CA ALA A 60 13.23 -22.48 -7.86
C ALA A 60 13.65 -21.11 -7.32
N ALA A 61 12.81 -20.08 -7.48
CA ALA A 61 13.06 -18.76 -6.92
C ALA A 61 13.13 -18.80 -5.39
N HIS A 62 12.22 -19.51 -4.73
CA HIS A 62 12.24 -19.68 -3.27
C HIS A 62 13.57 -20.30 -2.80
N ARG A 63 14.01 -21.40 -3.43
CA ARG A 63 15.30 -22.04 -3.10
C ARG A 63 16.49 -21.11 -3.34
N TRP A 64 16.43 -20.32 -4.41
CA TRP A 64 17.46 -19.32 -4.70
C TRP A 64 17.51 -18.22 -3.62
N PHE A 65 16.36 -17.71 -3.17
CA PHE A 65 16.29 -16.74 -2.08
C PHE A 65 16.78 -17.30 -0.75
N GLU A 66 16.43 -18.55 -0.41
CA GLU A 66 16.98 -19.24 0.76
C GLU A 66 18.50 -19.36 0.70
N ALA A 67 19.02 -19.81 -0.44
CA ALA A 67 20.46 -19.92 -0.65
C ALA A 67 21.18 -18.56 -0.60
N ALA A 68 20.51 -17.49 -1.04
CA ALA A 68 21.00 -16.12 -0.93
C ALA A 68 20.93 -15.55 0.50
N GLY A 69 20.44 -16.31 1.49
CA GLY A 69 20.30 -15.85 2.87
C GLY A 69 19.20 -14.80 3.06
N TYR A 70 18.15 -14.82 2.24
CA TYR A 70 17.06 -13.84 2.28
C TYR A 70 16.46 -13.67 3.68
N GLU A 71 16.27 -14.76 4.43
CA GLU A 71 15.75 -14.70 5.80
C GLU A 71 16.67 -13.88 6.73
N GLN A 72 17.99 -14.01 6.57
CA GLN A 72 18.97 -13.27 7.36
C GLN A 72 18.98 -11.80 6.98
N MET A 73 18.93 -11.49 5.67
CA MET A 73 18.80 -10.11 5.19
C MET A 73 17.52 -9.45 5.70
N TRP A 74 16.40 -10.18 5.69
CA TRP A 74 15.12 -9.69 6.20
C TRP A 74 15.18 -9.44 7.71
N LYS A 75 15.73 -10.38 8.49
CA LYS A 75 15.94 -10.23 9.94
C LYS A 75 16.82 -9.01 10.26
N GLN A 76 17.91 -8.81 9.53
CA GLN A 76 18.78 -7.65 9.70
C GLN A 76 18.05 -6.34 9.38
N ARG A 77 17.23 -6.32 8.32
CA ARG A 77 16.51 -5.12 7.87
C ARG A 77 15.31 -4.74 8.74
N MET A 78 14.58 -5.73 9.26
CA MET A 78 13.46 -5.50 10.18
C MET A 78 13.93 -5.18 11.61
N GLY A 79 15.24 -5.24 11.85
CA GLY A 79 15.86 -4.97 13.14
C GLY A 79 15.75 -6.13 14.13
N SER A 80 16.71 -6.22 15.05
CA SER A 80 16.75 -7.22 16.14
C SER A 80 15.56 -7.16 17.12
N SER A 81 14.62 -6.23 16.93
CA SER A 81 13.37 -6.15 17.68
C SER A 81 12.31 -7.16 17.21
N TYR A 82 12.47 -7.77 16.03
CA TYR A 82 11.69 -8.94 15.66
C TYR A 82 12.35 -10.22 16.19
N SER A 83 12.24 -10.43 17.51
CA SER A 83 12.43 -11.75 18.11
C SER A 83 11.05 -12.39 18.17
N PRO A 84 10.68 -13.33 17.27
CA PRO A 84 9.40 -14.00 17.37
C PRO A 84 9.41 -14.75 18.70
N ASP A 85 8.60 -14.26 19.64
CA ASP A 85 8.45 -14.70 21.02
C ASP A 85 9.21 -15.98 21.32
N SER A 86 10.44 -15.83 21.81
CA SER A 86 11.04 -16.82 22.68
C SER A 86 10.22 -16.79 23.96
N SER A 87 9.06 -17.45 23.92
CA SER A 87 8.27 -17.77 25.10
C SER A 87 9.23 -18.39 26.09
N SER A 88 9.54 -17.60 27.10
CA SER A 88 10.34 -17.92 28.26
C SER A 88 9.70 -19.10 28.98
N SER A 89 10.06 -20.31 28.56
CA SER A 89 9.97 -21.50 29.40
C SER A 89 11.08 -21.40 30.44
N SER A 90 10.84 -20.59 31.47
CA SER A 90 11.62 -20.58 32.71
C SER A 90 11.15 -21.75 33.58
N SER A 91 11.79 -22.90 33.36
CA SER A 91 11.84 -24.08 34.25
C SER A 91 13.03 -24.91 33.74
N ALA A 92 14.04 -25.33 34.49
CA ALA A 92 14.34 -25.30 35.90
C ALA A 92 15.86 -25.52 36.09
N GLU A 93 16.29 -25.27 37.31
CA GLU A 93 17.37 -25.93 38.08
C GLU A 93 18.43 -26.78 37.36
N ALA A 94 19.67 -26.46 37.72
CA ALA A 94 20.82 -27.33 37.58
C ALA A 94 20.59 -28.68 38.25
N THR A 95 20.78 -29.78 37.51
CA THR A 95 21.35 -31.02 38.07
C THR A 95 22.05 -31.78 36.95
N SER A 96 23.34 -32.04 37.17
CA SER A 96 24.24 -32.82 36.33
C SER A 96 23.87 -34.30 36.32
N SER A 97 23.80 -34.93 35.14
CA SER A 97 24.07 -36.36 34.94
C SER A 97 24.25 -36.67 33.45
N SER A 98 25.40 -37.28 33.17
CA SER A 98 25.86 -37.77 31.89
C SER A 98 24.96 -38.88 31.32
N ALA A 99 24.51 -38.75 30.07
CA ALA A 99 24.04 -39.90 29.30
C ALA A 99 24.23 -39.67 27.79
N SER A 100 24.80 -40.69 27.18
CA SER A 100 25.32 -40.76 25.83
C SER A 100 24.22 -40.69 24.77
N SER A 101 24.52 -39.91 23.74
CA SER A 101 23.74 -39.58 22.56
C SER A 101 23.52 -40.74 21.60
N SER A 102 22.24 -41.04 21.33
CA SER A 102 21.78 -41.65 20.07
C SER A 102 20.72 -40.73 19.47
N SER A 103 21.18 -39.79 18.66
CA SER A 103 20.40 -38.73 18.00
C SER A 103 19.62 -39.29 16.81
N SER A 104 18.47 -39.88 17.10
CA SER A 104 17.39 -39.98 16.12
C SER A 104 16.83 -38.58 15.90
N SER A 105 17.26 -37.92 14.82
CA SER A 105 16.72 -36.63 14.38
C SER A 105 15.28 -36.80 13.90
N SER A 106 14.35 -36.86 14.84
CA SER A 106 12.93 -36.61 14.58
C SER A 106 12.82 -35.18 14.10
N ASN A 107 12.62 -35.03 12.79
CA ASN A 107 12.50 -33.77 12.06
C ASN A 107 11.12 -33.11 12.32
N THR A 108 10.71 -33.01 13.58
CA THR A 108 9.40 -32.49 14.04
C THR A 108 9.47 -31.03 14.47
N GLY A 109 10.66 -30.39 14.43
CA GLY A 109 10.89 -29.12 15.13
C GLY A 109 10.74 -27.82 14.35
N VAL A 110 10.51 -27.86 13.03
CA VAL A 110 10.45 -26.61 12.22
C VAL A 110 9.02 -26.06 12.09
N GLY A 111 7.99 -26.88 12.34
CA GLY A 111 6.59 -26.48 12.22
C GLY A 111 5.98 -25.78 13.44
N ALA A 112 6.62 -25.84 14.61
CA ALA A 112 6.00 -25.44 15.89
C ALA A 112 6.39 -24.03 16.40
N ARG A 113 7.26 -23.29 15.70
CA ARG A 113 7.83 -22.02 16.22
C ARG A 113 7.07 -20.75 15.85
N TYR A 114 5.95 -20.86 15.16
CA TYR A 114 5.01 -19.76 15.04
C TYR A 114 3.74 -20.23 15.72
N ALA A 115 3.51 -19.78 16.96
CA ALA A 115 2.17 -19.79 17.52
C ALA A 115 1.31 -18.89 16.62
N TYR A 116 0.80 -19.48 15.53
CA TYR A 116 -0.01 -18.78 14.56
C TYR A 116 -1.23 -18.29 15.33
N LYS A 117 -1.33 -16.96 15.49
CA LYS A 117 -2.61 -16.37 15.90
C LYS A 117 -3.68 -16.90 14.93
N PRO A 118 -4.81 -17.42 15.42
CA PRO A 118 -5.90 -17.86 14.57
C PRO A 118 -6.18 -16.77 13.55
N TYR A 119 -6.08 -17.11 12.27
CA TYR A 119 -6.38 -16.16 11.22
C TYR A 119 -7.88 -15.93 11.22
N THR A 120 -8.29 -14.75 11.66
CA THR A 120 -9.66 -14.29 11.45
C THR A 120 -9.67 -13.54 10.12
N PRO A 121 -10.27 -14.08 9.06
CA PRO A 121 -10.41 -13.33 7.81
C PRO A 121 -11.11 -12.01 8.11
N PRO A 122 -10.67 -10.90 7.50
CA PRO A 122 -11.40 -9.65 7.61
C PRO A 122 -12.84 -9.88 7.12
N LYS A 123 -13.79 -9.30 7.85
CA LYS A 123 -15.23 -9.51 7.61
C LYS A 123 -15.70 -8.92 6.28
N ASP A 124 -14.94 -7.99 5.71
CA ASP A 124 -15.25 -7.32 4.46
C ASP A 124 -14.03 -7.21 3.54
N GLU A 125 -14.29 -7.14 2.23
CA GLU A 125 -13.24 -6.89 1.24
C GLU A 125 -12.67 -5.46 1.33
N SER A 126 -13.38 -4.54 2.01
CA SER A 126 -12.92 -3.16 2.23
C SER A 126 -11.55 -3.12 2.87
N PHE A 127 -11.28 -4.05 3.80
CA PHE A 127 -10.01 -4.12 4.51
C PHE A 127 -8.81 -4.26 3.56
N TYR A 128 -8.94 -5.03 2.48
CA TYR A 128 -7.87 -5.19 1.50
C TYR A 128 -7.61 -3.95 0.65
N PHE A 129 -8.54 -3.00 0.64
CA PHE A 129 -8.37 -1.72 -0.04
C PHE A 129 -8.13 -0.56 0.92
N ASP A 130 -8.15 -0.80 2.23
CA ASP A 130 -7.84 0.19 3.25
C ASP A 130 -6.33 0.23 3.46
N TRP A 131 -5.66 1.06 2.67
CA TRP A 131 -4.21 1.25 2.76
C TRP A 131 -3.83 1.96 4.06
N TYR A 132 -4.74 2.77 4.60
CA TYR A 132 -4.50 3.49 5.83
C TYR A 132 -4.32 2.54 7.01
N GLU A 133 -5.30 1.65 7.21
CA GLU A 133 -5.30 0.70 8.30
C GLU A 133 -4.18 -0.34 8.19
N ARG A 134 -3.86 -0.77 6.97
CA ARG A 134 -2.82 -1.79 6.75
C ARG A 134 -1.40 -1.25 6.78
N HIS A 135 -1.19 0.00 6.36
CA HIS A 135 0.15 0.53 6.14
C HIS A 135 0.32 1.97 6.60
N THR A 136 -0.41 2.93 6.02
CA THR A 136 -0.11 4.37 6.20
C THR A 136 -0.11 4.79 7.65
N LYS A 137 -1.03 4.28 8.49
CA LYS A 137 -1.10 4.66 9.91
C LYS A 137 0.17 4.31 10.71
N ASN A 138 0.92 3.30 10.27
CA ASN A 138 2.11 2.79 10.96
C ASN A 138 3.42 3.20 10.25
N CYS A 139 3.34 3.87 9.09
CA CYS A 139 4.51 4.25 8.30
C CYS A 139 4.71 5.77 8.34
N ALA A 140 5.76 6.23 9.04
CA ALA A 140 6.07 7.65 9.20
C ALA A 140 6.28 8.38 7.86
N GLU A 141 6.93 7.73 6.88
CA GLU A 141 7.14 8.31 5.55
C GLU A 141 5.81 8.53 4.81
N CYS A 142 4.91 7.54 4.85
CA CYS A 142 3.59 7.67 4.24
C CYS A 142 2.73 8.73 4.94
N GLN A 143 2.81 8.85 6.27
CA GLN A 143 2.14 9.92 7.00
C GLN A 143 2.66 11.30 6.61
N ALA A 144 3.99 11.46 6.46
CA ALA A 144 4.59 12.70 6.00
C ALA A 144 4.13 13.06 4.59
N GLY A 145 4.11 12.08 3.67
CA GLY A 145 3.57 12.25 2.32
C GLY A 145 2.10 12.68 2.31
N MET A 146 1.26 12.01 3.10
CA MET A 146 -0.15 12.35 3.25
C MET A 146 -0.33 13.79 3.75
N LYS A 147 0.40 14.19 4.79
CA LYS A 147 0.37 15.55 5.35
C LYS A 147 0.80 16.60 4.33
N LEU A 148 1.84 16.35 3.54
CA LEU A 148 2.31 17.25 2.49
C LEU A 148 1.24 17.44 1.40
N THR A 149 0.58 16.36 0.99
CA THR A 149 -0.50 16.46 -0.02
C THR A 149 -1.72 17.22 0.51
N GLU A 150 -2.04 17.06 1.78
CA GLU A 150 -3.11 17.83 2.43
C GLU A 150 -2.76 19.31 2.53
N GLN A 151 -1.54 19.65 2.94
CA GLN A 151 -1.06 21.03 2.95
C GLN A 151 -1.12 21.66 1.56
N ALA A 152 -0.70 20.94 0.51
CA ALA A 152 -0.79 21.41 -0.86
C ALA A 152 -2.25 21.62 -1.31
N ALA A 153 -3.16 20.73 -0.95
CA ALA A 153 -4.59 20.86 -1.27
C ALA A 153 -5.21 22.08 -0.56
N ASN A 154 -4.85 22.32 0.69
CA ASN A 154 -5.30 23.48 1.46
C ASN A 154 -4.70 24.78 0.90
N ALA A 155 -3.43 24.79 0.52
CA ALA A 155 -2.80 25.93 -0.14
C ALA A 155 -3.50 26.27 -1.47
N ALA A 156 -3.86 25.26 -2.27
CA ALA A 156 -4.64 25.47 -3.50
C ALA A 156 -6.03 26.05 -3.22
N ALA A 157 -6.70 25.62 -2.14
CA ALA A 157 -7.98 26.20 -1.70
C ALA A 157 -7.84 27.69 -1.34
N VAL A 158 -6.82 28.03 -0.55
CA VAL A 158 -6.54 29.42 -0.14
C VAL A 158 -6.21 30.27 -1.36
N ALA A 159 -5.38 29.77 -2.29
CA ALA A 159 -5.06 30.47 -3.53
C ALA A 159 -6.32 30.75 -4.38
N ALA A 160 -7.22 29.76 -4.52
CA ALA A 160 -8.48 29.94 -5.23
C ALA A 160 -9.33 31.06 -4.60
N LEU A 161 -9.44 31.09 -3.27
CA LEU A 161 -10.18 32.12 -2.54
C LEU A 161 -9.58 33.53 -2.77
N LEU A 162 -8.25 33.66 -2.65
CA LEU A 162 -7.56 34.93 -2.87
C LEU A 162 -7.75 35.45 -4.31
N LEU A 163 -7.77 34.54 -5.30
CA LEU A 163 -8.01 34.91 -6.70
C LEU A 163 -9.45 35.38 -6.95
N VAL A 164 -10.44 34.79 -6.27
CA VAL A 164 -11.83 35.27 -6.33
C VAL A 164 -11.96 36.67 -5.73
N ILE A 165 -11.30 36.92 -4.59
CA ILE A 165 -11.26 38.26 -3.97
C ILE A 165 -10.61 39.27 -4.93
N ALA A 166 -9.48 38.92 -5.52
CA ALA A 166 -8.81 39.76 -6.52
C ALA A 166 -9.70 40.04 -7.74
N ALA A 167 -10.40 39.03 -8.26
CA ALA A 167 -11.36 39.19 -9.35
C ALA A 167 -12.45 40.20 -9.00
N ALA A 168 -13.02 40.12 -7.79
CA ALA A 168 -14.02 41.07 -7.31
C ALA A 168 -13.46 42.51 -7.23
N SER A 169 -12.22 42.67 -6.74
CA SER A 169 -11.55 43.97 -6.69
C SER A 169 -11.31 44.56 -8.09
N PHE A 170 -10.87 43.75 -9.06
CA PHE A 170 -10.70 44.19 -10.45
C PHE A 170 -12.04 44.55 -11.10
N ALA A 171 -13.10 43.77 -10.85
CA ALA A 171 -14.43 44.07 -11.36
C ALA A 171 -14.96 45.41 -10.81
N ALA A 172 -14.77 45.66 -9.51
CA ALA A 172 -15.15 46.91 -8.87
C ALA A 172 -14.37 48.11 -9.44
N ALA A 173 -13.04 47.98 -9.61
CA ALA A 173 -12.19 49.04 -10.14
C ALA A 173 -12.49 49.34 -11.63
N ALA A 174 -12.69 48.32 -12.45
CA ALA A 174 -12.97 48.46 -13.87
C ALA A 174 -14.45 48.81 -14.15
N LYS A 175 -15.33 48.73 -13.14
CA LYS A 175 -16.79 48.82 -13.28
C LYS A 175 -17.35 47.86 -14.35
N THR A 176 -16.66 46.75 -14.59
CA THR A 176 -17.07 45.73 -15.56
C THR A 176 -16.60 44.35 -15.10
N LEU A 177 -17.47 43.35 -15.27
CA LEU A 177 -17.18 41.94 -14.96
C LEU A 177 -16.33 41.26 -16.05
N LEU A 178 -16.16 41.90 -17.21
CA LEU A 178 -15.51 41.31 -18.38
C LEU A 178 -14.12 41.90 -18.65
N SER A 179 -13.49 42.52 -17.65
CA SER A 179 -12.12 42.98 -17.82
C SER A 179 -11.16 41.77 -17.95
N PRO A 180 -10.08 41.89 -18.73
CA PRO A 180 -9.07 40.82 -18.85
C PRO A 180 -8.52 40.35 -17.49
N GLY A 181 -8.42 41.26 -16.51
CA GLY A 181 -7.98 40.93 -15.15
C GLY A 181 -8.95 40.03 -14.40
N VAL A 182 -10.26 40.28 -14.51
CA VAL A 182 -11.31 39.43 -13.90
C VAL A 182 -11.28 38.03 -14.51
N LEU A 183 -11.21 37.94 -15.85
CA LEU A 183 -11.17 36.66 -16.56
C LEU A 183 -9.93 35.83 -16.19
N LEU A 184 -8.75 36.47 -16.12
CA LEU A 184 -7.53 35.78 -15.71
C LEU A 184 -7.62 35.24 -14.27
N CYS A 185 -8.10 36.06 -13.34
CA CYS A 185 -8.27 35.63 -11.94
C CYS A 185 -9.28 34.47 -11.82
N ALA A 186 -10.39 34.54 -12.56
CA ALA A 186 -11.39 33.47 -12.59
C ALA A 186 -10.81 32.15 -13.13
N LEU A 187 -10.04 32.20 -14.23
CA LEU A 187 -9.37 31.01 -14.79
C LEU A 187 -8.35 30.41 -13.83
N LEU A 188 -7.54 31.25 -13.18
CA LEU A 188 -6.58 30.79 -12.18
C LEU A 188 -7.28 30.18 -10.96
N ALA A 189 -8.40 30.77 -10.51
CA ALA A 189 -9.19 30.23 -9.40
C ALA A 189 -9.78 28.85 -9.77
N ALA A 190 -10.34 28.71 -10.97
CA ALA A 190 -10.82 27.42 -11.48
C ALA A 190 -9.70 26.37 -11.56
N GLY A 191 -8.51 26.77 -12.03
CA GLY A 191 -7.33 25.91 -12.05
C GLY A 191 -6.89 25.45 -10.65
N ALA A 192 -6.92 26.34 -9.66
CA ALA A 192 -6.59 26.02 -8.27
C ALA A 192 -7.63 25.07 -7.64
N VAL A 193 -8.93 25.26 -7.90
CA VAL A 193 -9.99 24.34 -7.46
C VAL A 193 -9.81 22.96 -8.09
N TRP A 194 -9.54 22.89 -9.40
CA TRP A 194 -9.27 21.64 -10.09
C TRP A 194 -8.04 20.91 -9.50
N LEU A 195 -6.95 21.65 -9.24
CA LEU A 195 -5.74 21.10 -8.64
C LEU A 195 -6.00 20.54 -7.24
N ARG A 196 -6.78 21.25 -6.41
CA ARG A 196 -7.20 20.76 -5.10
C ARG A 196 -7.94 19.43 -5.21
N GLY A 197 -8.90 19.31 -6.14
CA GLY A 197 -9.60 18.07 -6.41
C GLY A 197 -8.64 16.92 -6.75
N LYS A 198 -7.66 17.18 -7.62
CA LYS A 198 -6.63 16.18 -7.97
C LYS A 198 -5.74 15.78 -6.80
N LEU A 199 -5.36 16.71 -5.92
CA LEU A 199 -4.57 16.40 -4.74
C LEU A 199 -5.37 15.56 -3.72
N ILE A 200 -6.67 15.83 -3.56
CA ILE A 200 -7.56 15.01 -2.71
C ILE A 200 -7.71 13.61 -3.29
N ASP A 201 -7.98 13.47 -4.59
CA ASP A 201 -8.04 12.17 -5.29
C ASP A 201 -6.73 11.40 -5.19
N PHE A 202 -5.60 12.11 -5.29
CA PHE A 202 -4.28 11.53 -5.12
C PHE A 202 -4.09 11.02 -3.70
N ARG A 203 -4.37 11.87 -2.69
CA ARG A 203 -4.25 11.53 -1.28
C ARG A 203 -5.08 10.30 -0.95
N HIS A 204 -6.36 10.31 -1.34
CA HIS A 204 -7.26 9.21 -1.06
C HIS A 204 -6.77 7.91 -1.70
N GLY A 205 -6.42 7.94 -2.98
CA GLY A 205 -6.03 6.74 -3.72
C GLY A 205 -4.61 6.23 -3.47
N GLN A 206 -3.76 6.95 -2.74
CA GLN A 206 -2.40 6.49 -2.41
C GLN A 206 -2.21 6.21 -0.93
N PHE A 207 -2.91 6.94 -0.05
CA PHE A 207 -2.69 6.84 1.39
C PHE A 207 -3.86 6.26 2.16
N ILE A 208 -5.09 6.41 1.65
CA ILE A 208 -6.31 6.05 2.39
C ILE A 208 -6.88 4.75 1.84
N SER A 209 -7.42 4.79 0.62
CA SER A 209 -8.01 3.63 0.01
C SER A 209 -7.96 3.68 -1.52
N SER A 210 -7.55 2.55 -2.11
CA SER A 210 -7.58 2.34 -3.54
C SER A 210 -8.92 1.83 -4.06
N ARG A 211 -9.89 1.54 -3.19
CA ARG A 211 -11.20 0.95 -3.54
C ARG A 211 -11.91 1.71 -4.67
N TYR A 212 -11.97 3.03 -4.57
CA TYR A 212 -12.62 3.86 -5.59
C TYR A 212 -11.95 3.72 -6.97
N ARG A 213 -10.61 3.70 -7.01
CA ARG A 213 -9.87 3.53 -8.27
C ARG A 213 -10.04 2.13 -8.81
N TRP A 214 -9.91 1.13 -7.95
CA TRP A 214 -10.12 -0.27 -8.28
C TRP A 214 -11.52 -0.48 -8.88
N GLN A 215 -12.59 0.02 -8.25
CA GLN A 215 -13.96 -0.06 -8.78
C GLN A 215 -14.11 0.69 -10.12
N LYS A 216 -13.51 1.87 -10.24
CA LYS A 216 -13.56 2.67 -11.48
C LYS A 216 -12.86 1.97 -12.65
N ASP A 217 -11.80 1.22 -12.37
CA ASP A 217 -11.00 0.51 -13.37
C ASP A 217 -11.49 -0.93 -13.62
N GLY A 218 -12.69 -1.30 -13.13
CA GLY A 218 -13.32 -2.62 -13.36
C GLY A 218 -12.99 -3.68 -12.31
N GLY A 219 -12.18 -3.34 -11.30
CA GLY A 219 -11.81 -4.24 -10.23
C GLY A 219 -11.07 -5.48 -10.72
N LEU A 220 -11.61 -6.67 -10.43
CA LEU A 220 -11.07 -7.95 -10.88
C LEU A 220 -11.39 -8.28 -12.34
N SER A 221 -12.36 -7.63 -12.98
CA SER A 221 -12.68 -7.95 -14.38
C SER A 221 -11.69 -7.34 -15.37
N LEU A 222 -10.87 -6.35 -14.97
CA LEU A 222 -10.12 -5.46 -15.87
C LEU A 222 -10.98 -4.79 -16.97
N VAL A 223 -12.28 -5.06 -17.03
CA VAL A 223 -13.26 -4.47 -17.93
C VAL A 223 -13.84 -3.27 -17.22
N LYS A 224 -13.47 -2.07 -17.70
CA LYS A 224 -13.98 -0.81 -17.15
C LYS A 224 -15.50 -0.81 -17.14
N GLY A 225 -16.08 -0.57 -15.97
CA GLY A 225 -17.51 -0.32 -15.80
C GLY A 225 -18.34 -1.50 -15.31
N ASP A 226 -17.82 -2.73 -15.32
CA ASP A 226 -18.53 -3.90 -14.77
C ASP A 226 -17.82 -4.42 -13.51
N PRO A 227 -18.22 -3.96 -12.31
CA PRO A 227 -17.77 -4.59 -11.08
C PRO A 227 -18.33 -6.02 -11.05
N ILE A 228 -17.42 -7.01 -10.99
CA ILE A 228 -17.83 -8.39 -10.72
C ILE A 228 -18.57 -8.39 -9.38
N LYS A 229 -19.87 -8.71 -9.41
CA LYS A 229 -20.62 -9.05 -8.20
C LYS A 229 -20.10 -10.40 -7.73
N LEU A 230 -19.21 -10.39 -6.75
CA LEU A 230 -18.83 -11.60 -6.03
C LEU A 230 -20.03 -11.98 -5.16
N TYR A 231 -20.66 -13.10 -5.50
CA TYR A 231 -21.72 -13.74 -4.71
C TYR A 231 -21.12 -14.44 -3.50
#